data_AF-A0A1J5PEW3-F1
#
_entry.id   AF-A0A1J5PEW3-F1
#
_cell.length_a   1.000
_cell.length_b   1.000
_cell.length_c   1.000
_cell.angle_alpha   90.00
_cell.angle_beta   90.00
_cell.angle_gamma   90.00
#
_symmetry.space_group_name_H-M   'P 1'
#
loop_
_entity.id
_entity.type
_entity.pdbx_description
1 polymer ?
#
loop_
_entity_poly.entity_id
_entity_poly.type
_entity_poly.pdbx_seq_one_letter_code
_entity_poly.pdbx_strand_id
1 'polypeptide(L)'
;MALATWGLLAGLSLGREGPSVQIAAGIMHHARHYLPEKTRVSDQGLLMVGGAAGIAAAFNTPLGGVMFAIEELSRKPEQRNSGLLMAAIVLSGLMAVSIYGNATYFGVIKVDPLTMDLLLPGLAVAILSGLAGGVFSLLLLQSIRGDSNDRLSRWRGRSPVAFAAACGLLVAVIGVVTQGHTYGTGYAHSRAMLDGNNDTQPLYALLKFVATWITAWTGVPGGLFAPALAIGGALGNDVAQFIHGVNAPTLIALGMAGFLAAVTQAPLTSFIIVMEMVDGHGLVLSLMATTLVASGISRLIGLPLYGALARLQLLRLNASSAR
;
A
#
# COMPACT_ATOMS: atom_id res chain seq x y z
N MET A 1 4.98 18.52 -3.31
CA MET A 1 3.80 18.64 -2.43
C MET A 1 2.57 19.08 -3.18
N ALA A 2 2.58 20.24 -3.86
CA ALA A 2 1.41 20.74 -4.59
C ALA A 2 0.73 19.66 -5.46
N LEU A 3 1.45 18.94 -6.32
CA LEU A 3 0.85 17.91 -7.19
C LEU A 3 0.14 16.77 -6.44
N ALA A 4 0.68 16.33 -5.30
CA ALA A 4 0.04 15.29 -4.47
C ALA A 4 -1.23 15.83 -3.82
N THR A 5 -1.19 17.07 -3.31
CA THR A 5 -2.35 17.76 -2.74
C THR A 5 -3.45 17.97 -3.77
N TRP A 6 -3.12 18.49 -4.95
CA TRP A 6 -4.07 18.65 -6.06
C TRP A 6 -4.62 17.30 -6.53
N GLY A 7 -3.80 16.24 -6.57
CA GLY A 7 -4.25 14.90 -6.90
C GLY A 7 -5.26 14.35 -5.89
N LEU A 8 -5.01 14.50 -4.59
CA LEU A 8 -5.95 14.14 -3.53
C LEU A 8 -7.26 14.95 -3.63
N LEU A 9 -7.16 16.27 -3.83
CA LEU A 9 -8.33 17.16 -3.96
C LEU A 9 -9.16 16.86 -5.21
N ALA A 10 -8.51 16.45 -6.30
CA ALA A 10 -9.17 16.02 -7.52
C ALA A 10 -9.82 14.62 -7.41
N GLY A 11 -9.69 13.95 -6.26
CA GLY A 11 -10.30 12.64 -6.01
C GLY A 11 -9.56 11.47 -6.65
N LEU A 12 -8.32 11.66 -7.12
CA LEU A 12 -7.52 10.57 -7.67
C LEU A 12 -7.36 9.44 -6.65
N SER A 13 -7.28 8.19 -7.13
CA SER A 13 -7.17 7.01 -6.26
C SER A 13 -5.74 6.83 -5.78
N LEU A 14 -5.35 7.65 -4.80
CA LEU A 14 -3.99 7.70 -4.26
C LEU A 14 -3.99 7.93 -2.74
N GLY A 15 -2.95 7.41 -2.11
CA GLY A 15 -2.69 7.49 -0.68
C GLY A 15 -1.75 8.61 -0.27
N ARG A 16 -1.80 8.99 1.01
CA ARG A 16 -0.92 10.02 1.61
C ARG A 16 0.44 9.47 2.05
N GLU A 17 0.58 8.16 2.12
CA GLU A 17 1.76 7.47 2.63
C GLU A 17 2.99 7.62 1.73
N GLY A 18 2.83 7.70 0.40
CA GLY A 18 3.96 7.92 -0.50
C GLY A 18 4.63 9.28 -0.24
N PRO A 19 3.85 10.38 -0.25
CA PRO A 19 4.34 11.69 0.17
C PRO A 19 4.89 11.71 1.60
N SER A 20 4.24 11.07 2.59
CA SER A 20 4.71 11.10 3.98
C SER A 20 6.07 10.42 4.15
N VAL A 21 6.27 9.25 3.51
CA VAL A 21 7.56 8.52 3.49
C VAL A 21 8.66 9.39 2.94
N GLN A 22 8.42 10.05 1.80
CA GLN A 22 9.43 10.90 1.15
C GLN A 22 9.78 12.13 1.98
N ILE A 23 8.76 12.79 2.57
CA ILE A 23 8.97 13.94 3.45
C ILE A 23 9.77 13.54 4.67
N ALA A 24 9.33 12.48 5.37
CA ALA A 24 9.96 12.04 6.61
C ALA A 24 11.39 11.55 6.36
N ALA A 25 11.66 10.86 5.25
CA ALA A 25 13.01 10.51 4.82
C ALA A 25 13.87 11.76 4.55
N GLY A 26 13.32 12.78 3.88
CA GLY A 26 14.02 14.04 3.63
C GLY A 26 14.34 14.82 4.91
N ILE A 27 13.38 14.89 5.86
CA ILE A 27 13.59 15.52 7.17
C ILE A 27 14.68 14.79 7.95
N MET A 28 14.61 13.45 8.01
CA MET A 28 15.59 12.65 8.74
C MET A 28 16.98 12.72 8.10
N HIS A 29 17.06 12.79 6.77
CA HIS A 29 18.33 13.01 6.08
C HIS A 29 18.89 14.42 6.35
N HIS A 30 18.04 15.46 6.37
CA HIS A 30 18.46 16.81 6.73
C HIS A 30 18.99 16.88 8.17
N ALA A 31 18.43 16.07 9.07
CA ALA A 31 18.90 15.98 10.45
C ALA A 31 20.36 15.50 10.57
N ARG A 32 20.95 14.93 9.51
CA ARG A 32 22.38 14.57 9.45
C ARG A 32 23.28 15.75 9.78
N HIS A 33 22.90 16.97 9.40
CA HIS A 33 23.70 18.17 9.65
C HIS A 33 23.88 18.47 11.16
N TYR A 34 22.95 17.99 12.00
CA TYR A 34 23.00 18.17 13.45
C TYR A 34 23.68 16.99 14.18
N LEU A 35 24.04 15.92 13.47
CA LEU A 35 24.71 14.76 14.06
C LEU A 35 26.24 14.92 14.02
N PRO A 36 26.96 14.48 15.07
CA PRO A 36 28.43 14.48 15.05
C PRO A 36 29.00 13.68 13.88
N GLU A 37 30.09 14.14 13.27
CA GLU A 37 30.70 13.47 12.11
C GLU A 37 31.11 12.01 12.39
N LYS A 38 31.45 11.70 13.64
CA LYS A 38 31.87 10.35 14.09
C LYS A 38 30.70 9.39 14.38
N THR A 39 29.47 9.79 14.10
CA THR A 39 28.29 8.96 14.37
C THR A 39 28.29 7.73 13.45
N ARG A 40 27.98 6.55 13.99
CA ARG A 40 27.87 5.28 13.21
C ARG A 40 26.61 5.19 12.34
N VAL A 41 25.78 6.23 12.34
CA VAL A 41 24.52 6.28 11.58
C VAL A 41 24.83 6.72 10.15
N SER A 42 24.55 5.83 9.20
CA SER A 42 24.71 6.10 7.77
C SER A 42 23.56 6.95 7.22
N ASP A 43 23.78 7.63 6.09
CA ASP A 43 22.72 8.35 5.38
C ASP A 43 21.58 7.42 4.96
N GLN A 44 21.91 6.19 4.56
CA GLN A 44 20.93 5.15 4.29
C GLN A 44 20.11 4.82 5.55
N GLY A 45 20.76 4.74 6.72
CA GLY A 45 20.12 4.58 8.02
C GLY A 45 19.08 5.67 8.31
N LEU A 46 19.45 6.93 8.08
CA LEU A 46 18.55 8.07 8.26
C LEU A 46 17.36 8.02 7.29
N LEU A 47 17.61 7.73 6.02
CA LEU A 47 16.55 7.60 5.01
C LEU A 47 15.57 6.46 5.36
N MET A 48 16.07 5.33 5.85
CA MET A 48 15.22 4.21 6.29
C MET A 48 14.39 4.56 7.51
N VAL A 49 14.98 5.19 8.53
CA VAL A 49 14.25 5.61 9.74
C VAL A 49 13.17 6.63 9.38
N GLY A 50 13.49 7.62 8.55
CA GLY A 50 12.51 8.60 8.08
C GLY A 50 11.40 7.94 7.25
N GLY A 51 11.73 7.01 6.35
CA GLY A 51 10.73 6.28 5.57
C GLY A 51 9.79 5.44 6.44
N ALA A 52 10.34 4.72 7.41
CA ALA A 52 9.60 3.92 8.38
C ALA A 52 8.71 4.78 9.28
N ALA A 53 9.22 5.92 9.77
CA ALA A 53 8.46 6.91 10.51
C ALA A 53 7.29 7.47 9.68
N GLY A 54 7.50 7.71 8.39
CA GLY A 54 6.46 8.17 7.46
C GLY A 54 5.32 7.16 7.27
N ILE A 55 5.61 5.86 7.23
CA ILE A 55 4.59 4.79 7.21
C ILE A 55 3.88 4.71 8.58
N ALA A 56 4.63 4.65 9.68
CA ALA A 56 4.08 4.56 11.02
C ALA A 56 3.10 5.70 11.30
N ALA A 57 3.45 6.93 10.93
CA ALA A 57 2.58 8.10 11.07
C ALA A 57 1.38 8.10 10.09
N ALA A 58 1.53 7.52 8.89
CA ALA A 58 0.45 7.51 7.90
C ALA A 58 -0.70 6.56 8.27
N PHE A 59 -0.39 5.43 8.90
CA PHE A 59 -1.35 4.38 9.23
C PHE A 59 -1.58 4.17 10.73
N ASN A 60 -0.89 4.90 11.58
CA ASN A 60 -0.86 4.67 13.04
C ASN A 60 -0.35 3.26 13.39
N THR A 61 0.71 2.81 12.70
CA THR A 61 1.26 1.44 12.80
C THR A 61 2.77 1.46 13.10
N PRO A 62 3.20 1.67 14.36
CA PRO A 62 4.61 1.68 14.73
C PRO A 62 5.35 0.40 14.34
N LEU A 63 4.79 -0.78 14.66
CA LEU A 63 5.42 -2.06 14.33
C LEU A 63 5.45 -2.29 12.82
N GLY A 64 4.38 -1.90 12.13
CA GLY A 64 4.31 -1.93 10.67
C GLY A 64 5.39 -1.07 10.01
N GLY A 65 5.68 0.11 10.57
CA GLY A 65 6.78 0.97 10.12
C GLY A 65 8.16 0.33 10.31
N VAL A 66 8.42 -0.29 11.46
CA VAL A 66 9.67 -1.03 11.72
C VAL A 66 9.85 -2.15 10.71
N MET A 67 8.80 -2.93 10.49
CA MET A 67 8.87 -4.08 9.59
C MET A 67 9.00 -3.69 8.13
N PHE A 68 8.35 -2.61 7.70
CA PHE A 68 8.59 -2.01 6.39
C PHE A 68 10.05 -1.61 6.22
N ALA A 69 10.69 -1.06 7.26
CA ALA A 69 12.11 -0.74 7.23
C ALA A 69 12.98 -1.98 7.02
N ILE A 70 12.66 -3.08 7.72
CA ILE A 70 13.45 -4.33 7.71
C ILE A 70 13.25 -5.13 6.42
N GLU A 71 12.01 -5.28 5.97
CA GLU A 71 11.64 -6.15 4.86
C GLU A 71 11.73 -5.44 3.51
N GLU A 72 11.27 -4.18 3.41
CA GLU A 72 11.17 -3.46 2.14
C GLU A 72 12.34 -2.48 1.90
N LEU A 73 12.77 -1.73 2.93
CA LEU A 73 13.80 -0.69 2.74
C LEU A 73 15.23 -1.20 2.94
N SER A 74 15.44 -2.18 3.83
CA SER A 74 16.77 -2.66 4.20
C SER A 74 17.33 -3.64 3.19
N ARG A 75 18.47 -3.27 2.57
CA ARG A 75 19.20 -4.13 1.63
C ARG A 75 20.37 -4.89 2.28
N LYS A 76 20.84 -4.45 3.45
CA LYS A 76 21.98 -5.06 4.16
C LYS A 76 21.56 -5.68 5.50
N PRO A 77 22.08 -6.86 5.88
CA PRO A 77 21.79 -7.47 7.18
C PRO A 77 22.20 -6.58 8.36
N GLU A 78 23.30 -5.83 8.23
CA GLU A 78 23.83 -4.91 9.26
C GLU A 78 22.82 -3.81 9.65
N GLN A 79 22.00 -3.37 8.70
CA GLN A 79 20.97 -2.36 8.91
C GLN A 79 19.74 -2.94 9.62
N ARG A 80 19.47 -4.24 9.45
CA ARG A 80 18.37 -4.95 10.13
C ARG A 80 18.63 -5.16 11.62
N ASN A 81 19.89 -5.21 12.05
CA ASN A 81 20.28 -5.49 13.44
C ASN A 81 20.64 -4.24 14.28
N SER A 82 20.41 -3.02 13.76
CA SER A 82 20.73 -1.80 14.49
C SER A 82 19.62 -1.43 15.48
N GLY A 83 19.82 -1.76 16.77
CA GLY A 83 18.87 -1.43 17.84
C GLY A 83 18.57 0.07 17.96
N LEU A 84 19.53 0.94 17.58
CA LEU A 84 19.33 2.40 17.52
C LEU A 84 18.29 2.80 16.48
N LEU A 85 18.30 2.18 15.28
CA LEU A 85 17.31 2.48 14.24
C LEU A 85 15.93 1.97 14.66
N MET A 86 15.86 0.78 15.26
CA MET A 86 14.59 0.25 15.79
C MET A 86 14.00 1.17 16.86
N ALA A 87 14.81 1.62 17.83
CA ALA A 87 14.37 2.54 18.87
C ALA A 87 13.85 3.86 18.28
N ALA A 88 14.54 4.43 17.29
CA ALA A 88 14.10 5.66 16.62
C ALA A 88 12.75 5.50 15.90
N ILE A 89 12.53 4.37 15.22
CA ILE A 89 11.27 4.10 14.53
C ILE A 89 10.13 3.92 15.54
N VAL A 90 10.36 3.12 16.59
CA VAL A 90 9.36 2.90 17.65
C VAL A 90 8.99 4.22 18.33
N LEU A 91 9.99 5.04 18.70
CA LEU A 91 9.74 6.36 19.31
C LEU A 91 8.96 7.29 18.37
N SER A 92 9.26 7.28 17.07
CA SER A 92 8.50 8.07 16.09
C SER A 92 7.04 7.60 15.98
N GLY A 93 6.80 6.29 16.01
CA GLY A 93 5.45 5.73 16.02
C GLY A 93 4.69 6.09 17.30
N LEU A 94 5.33 5.94 18.47
CA LEU A 94 4.75 6.32 19.76
C LEU A 94 4.43 7.81 19.83
N MET A 95 5.24 8.67 19.23
CA MET A 95 4.96 10.11 19.14
C MET A 95 3.72 10.38 18.28
N ALA A 96 3.57 9.69 17.14
CA ALA A 96 2.37 9.79 16.32
C ALA A 96 1.12 9.35 17.08
N VAL A 97 1.17 8.22 17.78
CA VAL A 97 0.06 7.74 18.64
C VAL A 97 -0.24 8.74 19.77
N SER A 98 0.78 9.34 20.38
CA SER A 98 0.60 10.30 21.47
C SER A 98 -0.08 11.60 21.02
N ILE A 99 0.21 12.05 19.79
CA ILE A 99 -0.36 13.29 19.24
C ILE A 99 -1.76 13.05 18.66
N TYR A 100 -1.95 11.98 17.88
CA TYR A 100 -3.19 11.70 17.15
C TYR A 100 -4.17 10.79 17.92
N GLY A 101 -3.76 10.26 19.06
CA GLY A 101 -4.55 9.37 19.90
C GLY A 101 -4.38 7.88 19.57
N ASN A 102 -4.75 7.03 20.52
CA ASN A 102 -4.65 5.56 20.43
C ASN A 102 -5.79 4.91 19.64
N ALA A 103 -6.35 5.60 18.64
CA ALA A 103 -7.39 5.04 17.79
C ALA A 103 -6.73 4.20 16.70
N THR A 104 -7.09 2.92 16.60
CA THR A 104 -6.73 2.11 15.44
C THR A 104 -7.38 2.69 14.18
N TYR A 105 -6.68 2.64 13.05
CA TYR A 105 -7.10 3.32 11.83
C TYR A 105 -8.51 2.90 11.38
N PHE A 106 -8.88 1.63 11.55
CA PHE A 106 -10.20 1.09 11.24
C PHE A 106 -11.06 0.69 12.45
N GLY A 107 -10.61 0.89 13.68
CA GLY A 107 -11.32 0.42 14.88
C GLY A 107 -10.97 -1.01 15.28
N VAL A 108 -11.73 -1.56 16.24
CA VAL A 108 -11.53 -2.92 16.75
C VAL A 108 -12.41 -3.89 15.97
N ILE A 109 -11.81 -4.79 15.21
CA ILE A 109 -12.54 -5.88 14.57
C ILE A 109 -12.79 -6.98 15.59
N LYS A 110 -14.06 -7.34 15.82
CA LYS A 110 -14.40 -8.55 16.59
C LYS A 110 -14.11 -9.78 15.75
N VAL A 111 -13.05 -10.47 16.15
CA VAL A 111 -12.56 -11.68 15.52
C VAL A 111 -13.25 -12.87 16.14
N ASP A 112 -13.88 -13.70 15.32
CA ASP A 112 -14.28 -15.03 15.75
C ASP A 112 -13.08 -15.99 15.72
N PRO A 113 -13.00 -16.97 16.64
CA PRO A 113 -11.94 -17.97 16.63
C PRO A 113 -11.82 -18.65 15.28
N LEU A 114 -10.58 -19.03 14.93
CA LEU A 114 -10.27 -19.84 13.75
C LEU A 114 -11.09 -21.12 13.74
N THR A 115 -12.17 -21.11 12.98
CA THR A 115 -13.04 -22.26 12.76
C THR A 115 -12.68 -22.88 11.41
N MET A 116 -12.87 -24.19 11.24
CA MET A 116 -12.62 -24.87 9.96
C MET A 116 -13.42 -24.23 8.81
N ASP A 117 -14.57 -23.62 9.12
CA ASP A 117 -15.42 -22.90 8.17
C ASP A 117 -14.73 -21.67 7.55
N LEU A 118 -13.72 -21.11 8.21
CA LEU A 118 -12.96 -19.96 7.71
C LEU A 118 -11.78 -20.35 6.80
N LEU A 119 -11.38 -21.63 6.77
CA LEU A 119 -10.21 -22.08 6.01
C LEU A 119 -10.41 -21.91 4.50
N LEU A 120 -11.53 -22.40 3.97
CA LEU A 120 -11.80 -22.33 2.54
C LEU A 120 -12.04 -20.87 2.07
N PRO A 121 -12.86 -20.05 2.75
CA PRO A 121 -13.00 -18.64 2.43
C PRO A 121 -11.68 -17.86 2.55
N GLY A 122 -10.91 -18.09 3.62
CA GLY A 122 -9.62 -17.43 3.82
C GLY A 122 -8.60 -17.78 2.75
N LEU A 123 -8.56 -19.04 2.31
CA LEU A 123 -7.73 -19.48 1.19
C LEU A 123 -8.18 -18.85 -0.14
N ALA A 124 -9.49 -18.77 -0.39
CA ALA A 124 -10.03 -18.10 -1.57
C ALA A 124 -9.62 -16.62 -1.61
N VAL A 125 -9.74 -15.90 -0.49
CA VAL A 125 -9.28 -14.51 -0.36
C VAL A 125 -7.77 -14.40 -0.62
N ALA A 126 -6.96 -15.31 -0.08
CA ALA A 126 -5.51 -15.31 -0.29
C ALA A 126 -5.14 -15.51 -1.77
N ILE A 127 -5.80 -16.46 -2.45
CA ILE A 127 -5.57 -16.73 -3.87
C ILE A 127 -6.00 -15.56 -4.74
N LEU A 128 -7.22 -15.04 -4.53
CA LEU A 128 -7.74 -13.91 -5.29
C LEU A 128 -6.88 -12.66 -5.09
N SER A 129 -6.47 -12.38 -3.86
CA SER A 129 -5.56 -11.26 -3.55
C SER A 129 -4.19 -11.43 -4.21
N GLY A 130 -3.64 -12.65 -4.22
CA GLY A 130 -2.37 -12.98 -4.86
C GLY A 130 -2.41 -12.80 -6.38
N LEU A 131 -3.45 -13.33 -7.02
CA LEU A 131 -3.66 -13.19 -8.46
C LEU A 131 -3.88 -11.73 -8.85
N ALA A 132 -4.83 -11.05 -8.18
CA ALA A 132 -5.16 -9.67 -8.48
C ALA A 132 -3.97 -8.73 -8.21
N GLY A 133 -3.27 -8.89 -7.09
CA GLY A 133 -2.09 -8.07 -6.77
C GLY A 133 -0.92 -8.33 -7.72
N GLY A 134 -0.69 -9.58 -8.14
CA GLY A 134 0.31 -9.90 -9.16
C GLY A 134 0.00 -9.27 -10.52
N VAL A 135 -1.27 -9.37 -10.96
CA VAL A 135 -1.75 -8.69 -12.19
C VAL A 135 -1.63 -7.18 -12.06
N PHE A 136 -1.97 -6.60 -10.91
CA PHE A 136 -1.83 -5.16 -10.65
C PHE A 136 -0.38 -4.70 -10.83
N SER A 137 0.56 -5.37 -10.18
CA SER A 137 1.99 -5.06 -10.29
C SER A 137 2.49 -5.20 -11.73
N LEU A 138 2.08 -6.25 -12.43
CA LEU A 138 2.45 -6.48 -13.83
C LEU A 138 1.91 -5.36 -14.74
N LEU A 139 0.62 -5.05 -14.65
CA LEU A 139 0.00 -3.99 -15.46
C LEU A 139 0.65 -2.64 -15.18
N LEU A 140 0.86 -2.30 -13.92
CA LEU A 140 1.46 -1.03 -13.53
C LEU A 140 2.89 -0.89 -14.01
N LEU A 141 3.71 -1.94 -13.87
CA LEU A 141 5.10 -1.93 -14.34
C LEU A 141 5.19 -1.81 -15.86
N GLN A 142 4.37 -2.56 -16.61
CA GLN A 142 4.32 -2.45 -18.06
C GLN A 142 3.90 -1.04 -18.50
N SER A 143 2.87 -0.50 -17.83
CA SER A 143 2.35 0.84 -18.10
C SER A 143 3.39 1.94 -17.82
N ILE A 144 4.17 1.82 -16.73
CA ILE A 144 5.15 2.84 -16.34
C ILE A 144 6.45 2.74 -17.15
N ARG A 145 6.91 1.52 -17.48
CA ARG A 145 8.18 1.27 -18.17
C ARG A 145 8.36 2.17 -19.39
N GLY A 146 7.34 2.24 -20.24
CA GLY A 146 7.30 3.14 -21.40
C GLY A 146 8.12 2.68 -22.61
N ASP A 147 8.67 1.46 -22.56
CA ASP A 147 9.38 0.83 -23.69
C ASP A 147 8.43 0.12 -24.66
N SER A 148 7.14 0.04 -24.33
CA SER A 148 6.14 -0.59 -25.19
C SER A 148 5.80 0.33 -26.36
N ASN A 149 5.80 -0.23 -27.58
CA ASN A 149 5.49 0.51 -28.82
C ASN A 149 3.98 0.73 -29.02
N ASP A 150 3.20 0.63 -27.95
CA ASP A 150 1.75 0.79 -27.98
C ASP A 150 1.35 2.26 -28.16
N ARG A 151 0.10 2.48 -28.60
CA ARG A 151 -0.42 3.82 -28.90
C ARG A 151 -0.48 4.71 -27.64
N LEU A 152 -0.74 4.13 -26.48
CA LEU A 152 -0.94 4.87 -25.23
C LEU A 152 0.40 5.32 -24.65
N SER A 153 1.42 4.46 -24.66
CA SER A 153 2.78 4.84 -24.24
C SER A 153 3.38 5.93 -25.13
N ARG A 154 3.16 5.85 -26.46
CA ARG A 154 3.55 6.93 -27.38
C ARG A 154 2.81 8.23 -27.12
N TRP A 155 1.51 8.17 -26.82
CA TRP A 155 0.73 9.37 -26.50
C TRP A 155 1.22 10.03 -25.21
N ARG A 156 1.44 9.23 -24.15
CA ARG A 156 2.02 9.72 -22.89
C ARG A 156 3.38 10.38 -23.10
N GLY A 157 4.24 9.82 -23.95
CA GLY A 157 5.54 10.40 -24.27
C GLY A 157 5.46 11.72 -25.05
N ARG A 158 4.51 11.85 -25.99
CA ARG A 158 4.36 13.06 -26.83
C ARG A 158 3.59 14.18 -26.14
N SER A 159 2.59 13.85 -25.33
CA SER A 159 1.72 14.81 -24.66
C SER A 159 1.35 14.33 -23.25
N PRO A 160 2.29 14.41 -22.29
CA PRO A 160 2.08 13.88 -20.94
C PRO A 160 0.93 14.55 -20.20
N VAL A 161 0.72 15.86 -20.41
CA VAL A 161 -0.37 16.61 -19.75
C VAL A 161 -1.73 16.21 -20.28
N ALA A 162 -1.90 16.07 -21.61
CA ALA A 162 -3.18 15.65 -22.19
C ALA A 162 -3.51 14.20 -21.82
N PHE A 163 -2.49 13.33 -21.78
CA PHE A 163 -2.62 11.96 -21.29
C PHE A 163 -3.12 11.93 -19.84
N ALA A 164 -2.45 12.69 -18.95
CA ALA A 164 -2.85 12.77 -17.55
C ALA A 164 -4.27 13.34 -17.37
N ALA A 165 -4.66 14.34 -18.16
CA ALA A 165 -6.02 14.90 -18.15
C ALA A 165 -7.08 13.86 -18.55
N ALA A 166 -6.82 13.04 -19.58
CA ALA A 166 -7.73 11.99 -19.98
C ALA A 166 -7.83 10.86 -18.94
N CYS A 167 -6.70 10.46 -18.33
CA CYS A 167 -6.71 9.53 -17.21
C CYS A 167 -7.49 10.10 -16.02
N GLY A 168 -7.30 11.37 -15.69
CA GLY A 168 -8.06 12.06 -14.65
C GLY A 168 -9.56 12.07 -14.94
N LEU A 169 -9.96 12.33 -16.19
CA LEU A 169 -11.36 12.24 -16.62
C LEU A 169 -11.92 10.82 -16.47
N LEU A 170 -11.16 9.78 -16.85
CA LEU A 170 -11.59 8.39 -16.67
C LEU A 170 -11.77 8.05 -15.18
N VAL A 171 -10.85 8.46 -14.31
CA VAL A 171 -10.98 8.28 -12.86
C VAL A 171 -12.18 9.04 -12.32
N ALA A 172 -12.44 10.25 -12.82
CA ALA A 172 -13.63 11.04 -12.46
C ALA A 172 -14.92 10.30 -12.85
N VAL A 173 -15.01 9.77 -14.07
CA VAL A 173 -16.16 8.98 -14.55
C VAL A 173 -16.37 7.74 -13.68
N ILE A 174 -15.31 6.99 -13.37
CA ILE A 174 -15.41 5.81 -12.48
C ILE A 174 -15.95 6.22 -11.11
N GLY A 175 -15.48 7.34 -10.56
CA GLY A 175 -16.02 7.83 -9.29
C GLY A 175 -17.47 8.26 -9.36
N VAL A 176 -17.92 8.94 -10.43
CA VAL A 176 -19.34 9.28 -10.59
C VAL A 176 -20.22 8.02 -10.68
N VAL A 177 -19.80 7.02 -11.46
CA VAL A 177 -20.50 5.73 -11.57
C VAL A 177 -20.57 5.02 -10.22
N THR A 178 -19.54 5.17 -9.40
CA THR A 178 -19.47 4.55 -8.07
C THR A 178 -19.98 5.44 -6.93
N GLN A 179 -20.68 6.54 -7.21
CA GLN A 179 -21.17 7.48 -6.20
C GLN A 179 -20.06 8.01 -5.26
N GLY A 180 -18.85 8.14 -5.80
CA GLY A 180 -17.67 8.65 -5.11
C GLY A 180 -16.90 7.62 -4.29
N HIS A 181 -17.36 6.36 -4.16
CA HIS A 181 -16.67 5.36 -3.32
C HIS A 181 -15.24 5.06 -3.77
N THR A 182 -14.94 5.13 -5.07
CA THR A 182 -13.58 4.86 -5.56
C THR A 182 -12.61 6.03 -5.43
N TYR A 183 -13.07 7.23 -5.03
CA TYR A 183 -12.19 8.39 -4.89
C TYR A 183 -11.21 8.26 -3.70
N GLY A 184 -10.07 8.93 -3.82
CA GLY A 184 -9.07 9.02 -2.77
C GLY A 184 -8.54 7.67 -2.31
N THR A 185 -8.35 7.51 -1.00
CA THR A 185 -7.75 6.30 -0.41
C THR A 185 -8.69 5.09 -0.43
N GLY A 186 -10.00 5.29 -0.52
CA GLY A 186 -11.01 4.25 -0.26
C GLY A 186 -11.29 3.99 1.22
N TYR A 187 -10.71 4.78 2.13
CA TYR A 187 -10.86 4.62 3.59
C TYR A 187 -12.31 4.56 4.05
N ALA A 188 -13.13 5.54 3.64
CA ALA A 188 -14.52 5.65 4.10
C ALA A 188 -15.34 4.40 3.71
N HIS A 189 -15.13 3.88 2.50
CA HIS A 189 -15.82 2.69 2.03
C HIS A 189 -15.29 1.43 2.73
N SER A 190 -13.97 1.29 2.89
CA SER A 190 -13.38 0.18 3.67
C SER A 190 -13.86 0.14 5.11
N ARG A 191 -13.98 1.31 5.76
CA ARG A 191 -14.53 1.41 7.10
C ARG A 191 -16.01 1.03 7.12
N ALA A 192 -16.81 1.51 6.18
CA ALA A 192 -18.23 1.15 6.10
C ALA A 192 -18.44 -0.37 5.93
N MET A 193 -17.62 -1.03 5.10
CA MET A 193 -17.64 -2.49 4.96
C MET A 193 -17.28 -3.21 6.27
N LEU A 194 -16.27 -2.73 6.99
CA LEU A 194 -15.87 -3.28 8.28
C LEU A 194 -16.92 -3.08 9.38
N ASP A 195 -17.66 -1.97 9.32
CA ASP A 195 -18.78 -1.66 10.22
C ASP A 195 -20.04 -2.48 9.89
N GLY A 196 -20.03 -3.29 8.82
CA GLY A 196 -21.16 -4.14 8.40
C GLY A 196 -22.22 -3.42 7.54
N ASN A 197 -21.91 -2.22 7.03
CA ASN A 197 -22.78 -1.53 6.09
C ASN A 197 -22.63 -2.16 4.70
N ASN A 198 -23.62 -2.97 4.31
CA ASN A 198 -23.63 -3.74 3.06
C ASN A 198 -24.01 -2.92 1.80
N ASP A 199 -23.77 -1.60 1.80
CA ASP A 199 -23.97 -0.80 0.58
C ASP A 199 -22.75 -0.96 -0.34
N THR A 200 -22.58 -2.19 -0.82
CA THR A 200 -21.42 -2.65 -1.57
C THR A 200 -21.81 -2.74 -3.03
N GLN A 201 -21.23 -1.87 -3.84
CA GLN A 201 -21.35 -2.01 -5.28
C GLN A 201 -20.62 -3.29 -5.73
N PRO A 202 -21.27 -4.22 -6.44
CA PRO A 202 -20.68 -5.53 -6.83
C PRO A 202 -19.41 -5.44 -7.68
N LEU A 203 -19.07 -4.25 -8.17
CA LEU A 203 -17.89 -3.99 -8.99
C LEU A 203 -16.87 -3.08 -8.30
N TYR A 204 -17.04 -2.76 -7.01
CA TYR A 204 -16.17 -1.83 -6.31
C TYR A 204 -14.70 -2.27 -6.34
N ALA A 205 -14.40 -3.55 -6.07
CA ALA A 205 -13.03 -4.07 -6.12
C ALA A 205 -12.37 -3.81 -7.48
N LEU A 206 -13.08 -4.14 -8.57
CA LEU A 206 -12.60 -3.97 -9.94
C LEU A 206 -12.46 -2.49 -10.32
N LEU A 207 -13.45 -1.66 -9.99
CA LEU A 207 -13.43 -0.24 -10.33
C LEU A 207 -12.36 0.51 -9.52
N LYS A 208 -12.17 0.17 -8.25
CA LYS A 208 -11.08 0.70 -7.41
C LYS A 208 -9.72 0.26 -7.93
N PHE A 209 -9.58 -0.99 -8.35
CA PHE A 209 -8.37 -1.51 -9.00
C PHE A 209 -8.01 -0.69 -10.24
N VAL A 210 -8.97 -0.52 -11.16
CA VAL A 210 -8.77 0.21 -12.43
C VAL A 210 -8.49 1.68 -12.16
N ALA A 211 -9.24 2.33 -11.26
CA ALA A 211 -9.03 3.73 -10.90
C ALA A 211 -7.62 3.95 -10.31
N THR A 212 -7.16 3.04 -9.46
CA THR A 212 -5.81 3.11 -8.86
C THR A 212 -4.72 2.89 -9.90
N TRP A 213 -4.89 1.90 -10.78
CA TRP A 213 -3.93 1.65 -11.87
C TRP A 213 -3.82 2.85 -12.81
N ILE A 214 -4.94 3.40 -13.28
CA ILE A 214 -4.97 4.58 -14.16
C ILE A 214 -4.36 5.78 -13.45
N THR A 215 -4.70 6.02 -12.19
CA THR A 215 -4.13 7.10 -11.37
C THR A 215 -2.61 6.98 -11.33
N ALA A 216 -2.09 5.81 -10.97
CA ALA A 216 -0.65 5.57 -10.87
C ALA A 216 0.06 5.70 -12.24
N TRP A 217 -0.62 5.31 -13.32
CA TRP A 217 -0.07 5.38 -14.68
C TRP A 217 0.20 6.81 -15.14
N THR A 218 -0.55 7.80 -14.63
CA THR A 218 -0.30 9.22 -14.93
C THR A 218 1.03 9.74 -14.39
N GLY A 219 1.62 9.07 -13.40
CA GLY A 219 2.84 9.50 -12.73
C GLY A 219 2.63 10.61 -11.68
N VAL A 220 1.38 10.90 -11.30
CA VAL A 220 1.09 11.81 -10.17
C VAL A 220 1.72 11.25 -8.89
N PRO A 221 2.42 12.07 -8.09
CA PRO A 221 3.02 11.62 -6.84
C PRO A 221 1.93 11.26 -5.83
N GLY A 222 1.92 10.00 -5.40
CA GLY A 222 0.95 9.47 -4.44
C GLY A 222 1.38 8.11 -3.91
N GLY A 223 0.78 7.71 -2.79
CA GLY A 223 0.95 6.36 -2.24
C GLY A 223 0.00 5.35 -2.87
N LEU A 224 0.40 4.08 -2.87
CA LEU A 224 -0.40 2.95 -3.35
C LEU A 224 -0.86 2.00 -2.22
N PHE A 225 -0.36 2.15 -0.99
CA PHE A 225 -0.74 1.27 0.12
C PHE A 225 -2.21 1.43 0.46
N ALA A 226 -2.69 2.67 0.66
CA ALA A 226 -4.06 2.85 1.11
C ALA A 226 -5.09 2.36 0.07
N PRO A 227 -4.96 2.67 -1.23
CA PRO A 227 -5.80 2.06 -2.26
C PRO A 227 -5.63 0.53 -2.37
N ALA A 228 -4.43 -0.02 -2.17
CA ALA A 228 -4.21 -1.47 -2.17
C ALA A 228 -4.95 -2.17 -1.03
N LEU A 229 -4.94 -1.59 0.18
CA LEU A 229 -5.75 -2.07 1.30
C LEU A 229 -7.23 -2.02 0.95
N ALA A 230 -7.71 -0.93 0.32
CA ALA A 230 -9.11 -0.80 -0.06
C ALA A 230 -9.56 -1.85 -1.10
N ILE A 231 -8.71 -2.13 -2.10
CA ILE A 231 -8.96 -3.18 -3.11
C ILE A 231 -8.97 -4.56 -2.43
N GLY A 232 -7.98 -4.86 -1.59
CA GLY A 232 -7.90 -6.12 -0.87
C GLY A 232 -9.10 -6.34 0.06
N GLY A 233 -9.50 -5.31 0.81
CA GLY A 233 -10.67 -5.36 1.67
C GLY A 233 -11.97 -5.61 0.90
N ALA A 234 -12.10 -5.01 -0.28
CA ALA A 234 -13.21 -5.27 -1.18
C ALA A 234 -13.24 -6.73 -1.66
N LEU A 235 -12.10 -7.29 -2.08
CA LEU A 235 -12.01 -8.71 -2.45
C LEU A 235 -12.40 -9.63 -1.29
N GLY A 236 -11.99 -9.29 -0.06
CA GLY A 236 -12.39 -10.00 1.15
C GLY A 236 -13.91 -9.93 1.41
N ASN A 237 -14.49 -8.73 1.24
CA ASN A 237 -15.94 -8.52 1.34
C ASN A 237 -16.71 -9.31 0.28
N ASP A 238 -16.26 -9.29 -0.98
CA ASP A 238 -16.92 -10.00 -2.08
C ASP A 238 -16.99 -11.50 -1.77
N VAL A 239 -15.88 -12.10 -1.30
CA VAL A 239 -15.87 -13.51 -0.87
C VAL A 239 -16.84 -13.74 0.29
N ALA A 240 -16.90 -12.84 1.27
CA ALA A 240 -17.83 -12.94 2.40
C ALA A 240 -19.30 -12.91 1.96
N GLN A 241 -19.63 -12.15 0.92
CA GLN A 241 -20.99 -12.07 0.38
C GLN A 241 -21.38 -13.32 -0.42
N PHE A 242 -20.42 -13.93 -1.12
CA PHE A 242 -20.66 -15.20 -1.79
C PHE A 242 -20.83 -16.36 -0.80
N ILE A 243 -20.09 -16.35 0.31
CA ILE A 243 -20.12 -17.40 1.33
C ILE A 243 -20.93 -16.93 2.53
N HIS A 244 -22.23 -17.15 2.47
CA HIS A 244 -23.19 -16.77 3.51
C HIS A 244 -22.82 -17.36 4.88
N GLY A 245 -22.96 -16.55 5.95
CA GLY A 245 -22.73 -16.99 7.33
C GLY A 245 -21.29 -16.85 7.84
N VAL A 246 -20.38 -16.27 7.05
CA VAL A 246 -18.98 -16.04 7.44
C VAL A 246 -18.79 -14.64 8.02
N ASN A 247 -17.89 -14.49 8.99
CA ASN A 247 -17.49 -13.20 9.55
C ASN A 247 -16.80 -12.33 8.48
N ALA A 248 -17.56 -11.42 7.87
CA ALA A 248 -17.09 -10.53 6.81
C ALA A 248 -15.90 -9.64 7.23
N PRO A 249 -15.89 -8.99 8.41
CA PRO A 249 -14.75 -8.20 8.87
C PRO A 249 -13.43 -8.98 8.87
N THR A 250 -13.47 -10.26 9.23
CA THR A 250 -12.28 -11.12 9.20
C THR A 250 -11.77 -11.32 7.78
N LEU A 251 -12.63 -11.67 6.83
CA LEU A 251 -12.23 -11.85 5.43
C LEU A 251 -11.76 -10.54 4.77
N ILE A 252 -12.38 -9.42 5.14
CA ILE A 252 -11.94 -8.08 4.72
C ILE A 252 -10.51 -7.83 5.20
N ALA A 253 -10.21 -8.07 6.48
CA ALA A 253 -8.85 -7.90 7.02
C ALA A 253 -7.83 -8.83 6.34
N LEU A 254 -8.20 -10.10 6.09
CA LEU A 254 -7.37 -11.03 5.32
C LEU A 254 -7.08 -10.51 3.90
N GLY A 255 -8.10 -9.99 3.22
CA GLY A 255 -7.98 -9.45 1.87
C GLY A 255 -7.12 -8.18 1.82
N MET A 256 -7.30 -7.27 2.78
CA MET A 256 -6.46 -6.06 2.93
C MET A 256 -4.98 -6.44 3.02
N ALA A 257 -4.64 -7.36 3.93
CA ALA A 257 -3.27 -7.79 4.14
C ALA A 257 -2.75 -8.55 2.91
N GLY A 258 -3.56 -9.48 2.38
CA GLY A 258 -3.22 -10.33 1.24
C GLY A 258 -2.90 -9.54 -0.02
N PHE A 259 -3.73 -8.56 -0.38
CA PHE A 259 -3.51 -7.76 -1.59
C PHE A 259 -2.30 -6.83 -1.44
N LEU A 260 -2.13 -6.22 -0.26
CA LEU A 260 -0.93 -5.42 0.02
C LEU A 260 0.35 -6.29 -0.07
N ALA A 261 0.33 -7.50 0.50
CA ALA A 261 1.43 -8.46 0.42
C ALA A 261 1.68 -8.93 -1.00
N ALA A 262 0.64 -9.11 -1.81
CA ALA A 262 0.76 -9.49 -3.21
C ALA A 262 1.43 -8.39 -4.04
N VAL A 263 1.05 -7.12 -3.86
CA VAL A 263 1.61 -5.99 -4.62
C VAL A 263 3.06 -5.69 -4.21
N THR A 264 3.31 -5.63 -2.90
CA THR A 264 4.64 -5.29 -2.35
C THR A 264 5.60 -6.48 -2.35
N GLN A 265 5.08 -7.70 -2.26
CA GLN A 265 5.82 -8.91 -1.94
C GLN A 265 6.54 -8.88 -0.58
N ALA A 266 6.07 -8.03 0.34
CA ALA A 266 6.50 -7.88 1.73
C ALA A 266 5.42 -8.42 2.69
N PRO A 267 5.30 -9.75 2.85
CA PRO A 267 4.24 -10.37 3.64
C PRO A 267 4.30 -9.99 5.12
N LEU A 268 5.48 -9.90 5.73
CA LEU A 268 5.61 -9.61 7.16
C LEU A 268 5.10 -8.20 7.50
N THR A 269 5.52 -7.23 6.68
CA THR A 269 5.10 -5.84 6.77
C THR A 269 3.60 -5.71 6.59
N SER A 270 3.06 -6.38 5.56
CA SER A 270 1.65 -6.25 5.22
C SER A 270 0.72 -6.79 6.31
N PHE A 271 1.06 -7.95 6.90
CA PHE A 271 0.21 -8.51 7.96
C PHE A 271 0.30 -7.68 9.25
N ILE A 272 1.49 -7.16 9.60
CA ILE A 272 1.67 -6.36 10.82
C ILE A 272 0.97 -5.01 10.71
N ILE A 273 1.08 -4.35 9.55
CA ILE A 273 0.34 -3.11 9.27
C ILE A 273 -1.16 -3.35 9.47
N VAL A 274 -1.73 -4.37 8.82
CA VAL A 274 -3.18 -4.60 8.92
C VAL A 274 -3.59 -5.03 10.32
N MET A 275 -2.79 -5.86 11.00
CA MET A 275 -3.04 -6.28 12.38
C MET A 275 -3.12 -5.06 13.33
N GLU A 276 -2.19 -4.10 13.23
CA GLU A 276 -2.25 -2.87 14.03
C GLU A 276 -3.41 -1.96 13.62
N MET A 277 -3.72 -1.85 12.32
CA MET A 277 -4.79 -0.96 11.83
C MET A 277 -6.20 -1.37 12.28
N VAL A 278 -6.41 -2.65 12.56
CA VAL A 278 -7.73 -3.24 12.89
C VAL A 278 -7.84 -3.82 14.30
N ASP A 279 -6.81 -3.61 15.14
CA ASP A 279 -6.65 -4.24 16.46
C ASP A 279 -6.77 -5.78 16.43
N GLY A 280 -6.26 -6.39 15.37
CA GLY A 280 -6.53 -7.77 14.99
C GLY A 280 -5.60 -8.80 15.65
N HIS A 281 -5.22 -8.63 16.92
CA HIS A 281 -4.24 -9.54 17.58
C HIS A 281 -4.64 -11.02 17.55
N GLY A 282 -5.94 -11.32 17.53
CA GLY A 282 -6.46 -12.69 17.39
C GLY A 282 -6.29 -13.30 15.98
N LEU A 283 -6.02 -12.48 14.95
CA LEU A 283 -5.90 -12.89 13.55
C LEU A 283 -4.46 -13.07 13.07
N VAL A 284 -3.46 -12.96 13.95
CA VAL A 284 -2.03 -12.96 13.54
C VAL A 284 -1.68 -14.16 12.66
N LEU A 285 -2.10 -15.37 13.04
CA LEU A 285 -1.81 -16.58 12.25
C LEU A 285 -2.52 -16.57 10.89
N SER A 286 -3.79 -16.14 10.85
CA SER A 286 -4.57 -16.08 9.61
C SER A 286 -4.02 -15.01 8.66
N LEU A 287 -3.72 -13.81 9.17
CA LEU A 287 -3.13 -12.73 8.38
C LEU A 287 -1.74 -13.14 7.84
N MET A 288 -0.91 -13.78 8.66
CA MET A 288 0.39 -14.29 8.23
C MET A 288 0.25 -15.37 7.15
N ALA A 289 -0.64 -16.34 7.32
CA ALA A 289 -0.88 -17.38 6.32
C ALA A 289 -1.38 -16.79 5.00
N THR A 290 -2.38 -15.91 5.06
CA THR A 290 -2.95 -15.25 3.87
C THR A 290 -1.90 -14.42 3.13
N THR A 291 -1.09 -13.63 3.84
CA THR A 291 -0.06 -12.79 3.21
C THR A 291 1.06 -13.61 2.57
N LEU A 292 1.49 -14.70 3.20
CA LEU A 292 2.48 -15.62 2.64
C LEU A 292 1.96 -16.29 1.35
N VAL A 293 0.72 -16.78 1.36
CA VAL A 293 0.10 -17.41 0.18
C VAL A 293 -0.09 -16.38 -0.95
N ALA A 294 -0.65 -15.22 -0.65
CA ALA A 294 -0.90 -14.17 -1.64
C ALA A 294 0.41 -13.65 -2.27
N SER A 295 1.45 -13.42 -1.45
CA SER A 295 2.79 -13.04 -1.92
C SER A 295 3.43 -14.15 -2.76
N GLY A 296 3.31 -15.41 -2.34
CA GLY A 296 3.80 -16.56 -3.09
C GLY A 296 3.17 -16.66 -4.48
N ILE A 297 1.85 -16.49 -4.60
CA ILE A 297 1.13 -16.50 -5.87
C ILE A 297 1.53 -15.30 -6.74
N SER A 298 1.60 -14.09 -6.17
CA SER A 298 2.01 -12.88 -6.90
C SER A 298 3.40 -13.01 -7.51
N ARG A 299 4.34 -13.66 -6.80
CA ARG A 299 5.71 -13.93 -7.30
C ARG A 299 5.75 -14.80 -8.55
N LEU A 300 4.72 -15.62 -8.79
CA LEU A 300 4.61 -16.40 -10.03
C LEU A 300 4.20 -15.53 -11.23
N ILE A 301 3.57 -14.39 -10.98
CA ILE A 301 3.06 -13.48 -12.01
C ILE A 301 4.05 -12.35 -12.30
N GLY A 302 4.62 -11.74 -11.26
CA GLY A 302 5.36 -10.50 -11.40
C GLY A 302 6.44 -10.26 -10.34
N LEU A 303 7.11 -9.11 -10.50
CA LEU A 303 8.18 -8.63 -9.63
C LEU A 303 7.63 -7.78 -8.48
N PRO A 304 8.39 -7.63 -7.38
CA PRO A 304 8.02 -6.74 -6.29
C PRO A 304 7.93 -5.30 -6.80
N LEU A 305 6.77 -4.66 -6.63
CA LEU A 305 6.44 -3.42 -7.32
C LEU A 305 7.45 -2.30 -7.05
N TYR A 306 7.72 -1.99 -5.77
CA TYR A 306 8.59 -0.86 -5.42
C TYR A 306 10.05 -1.11 -5.82
N GLY A 307 10.55 -2.33 -5.62
CA GLY A 307 11.87 -2.72 -6.09
C GLY A 307 12.04 -2.56 -7.61
N ALA A 308 11.03 -2.97 -8.38
CA ALA A 308 11.03 -2.84 -9.83
C ALA A 308 10.90 -1.37 -10.29
N LEU A 309 10.04 -0.57 -9.65
CA LEU A 309 9.91 0.87 -9.93
C LEU A 309 11.21 1.63 -9.64
N ALA A 310 11.86 1.34 -8.51
CA ALA A 310 13.15 1.95 -8.16
C ALA A 310 14.23 1.60 -9.21
N ARG A 311 14.26 0.36 -9.70
CA ARG A 311 15.18 -0.05 -10.77
C ARG A 311 14.92 0.70 -12.08
N LEU A 312 13.64 0.89 -12.46
CA LEU A 312 13.28 1.68 -13.64
C LEU A 312 13.74 3.14 -13.53
N GLN A 313 13.64 3.74 -12.35
CA GLN A 313 14.15 5.10 -12.11
C GLN A 313 15.68 5.17 -12.24
N LEU A 314 16.42 4.22 -11.67
CA LEU A 314 17.88 4.17 -11.79
C LEU A 314 18.33 4.01 -13.24
N LEU A 315 17.64 3.17 -14.03
CA LEU A 315 17.95 3.00 -15.45
C LEU A 315 17.74 4.30 -16.24
N ARG A 316 16.70 5.07 -15.92
CA ARG A 316 16.45 6.39 -16.56
C ARG A 316 17.55 7.40 -16.24
N LEU A 317 18.02 7.44 -14.99
CA LEU A 317 19.10 8.33 -14.57
C LEU A 317 20.43 8.01 -15.27
N ASN A 318 20.76 6.72 -15.39
CA ASN A 318 21.96 6.30 -16.09
C ASN A 318 21.88 6.64 -17.59
N ALA A 319 20.71 6.48 -18.21
CA ALA A 319 20.50 6.85 -19.61
C ALA A 319 20.62 8.36 -19.85
N SER A 320 20.20 9.21 -18.90
CA SER A 320 20.39 10.66 -18.99
C SER A 320 21.83 11.12 -18.73
N SER A 321 22.60 10.39 -17.90
CA SER A 321 24.01 10.71 -17.65
C SER A 321 24.95 10.32 -18.80
N ALA A 322 24.49 9.47 -19.72
CA ALA A 322 25.24 9.02 -20.89
C ALA A 322 24.99 9.89 -22.14
N ARG A 323 24.14 10.92 -22.03
CA ARG A 323 23.87 11.92 -23.08
C ARG A 323 24.49 13.25 -22.68
#